data_AF-A0A2A6ZCS4-F1
#
_entry.id   AF-A0A2A6ZCS4-F1
#
_cell.length_a   1.000
_cell.length_b   1.000
_cell.length_c   1.000
_cell.angle_alpha   90.00
_cell.angle_beta   90.00
_cell.angle_gamma   90.00
#
_symmetry.space_group_name_H-M   'P 1'
#
loop_
_entity.id
_entity.type
_entity.pdbx_description
1 polymer ?
#
loop_
_entity_poly.entity_id
_entity_poly.type
_entity_poly.pdbx_seq_one_letter_code
_entity_poly.pdbx_strand_id
1 'polypeptide(L)'
;MNPFQSDNIWKKKARQGKAQQHPLTPQQEWQKQVNSSSLWLGGGVVLLALYLAAVRAGTVALDASAVVLIVVVGCFCVYTAASLGRLMKNKPEEKAAKKKKKAKKE
;
A
#
# COMPACT_ATOMS: atom_id res chain seq x y z
N MET A 1 11.22 18.84 -7.24
CA MET A 1 10.43 19.87 -7.96
C MET A 1 10.60 19.60 -9.45
N ASN A 2 9.53 19.37 -10.22
CA ASN A 2 9.68 19.06 -11.64
C ASN A 2 9.91 20.36 -12.45
N PRO A 3 11.05 20.52 -13.15
CA PRO A 3 11.43 21.77 -13.82
C PRO A 3 10.57 22.12 -15.05
N PHE A 4 9.68 21.22 -15.47
CA PHE A 4 8.75 21.42 -16.61
C PHE A 4 7.31 21.76 -16.19
N GLN A 5 7.05 21.96 -14.90
CA GLN A 5 5.74 22.42 -14.45
C GLN A 5 5.67 23.95 -14.57
N SER A 6 5.11 24.46 -15.66
CA SER A 6 4.77 25.87 -15.72
C SER A 6 3.67 26.20 -14.69
N ASP A 7 3.92 27.27 -13.93
CA ASP A 7 3.03 27.82 -12.89
C ASP A 7 1.84 28.61 -13.46
N ASN A 8 1.48 28.36 -14.73
CA ASN A 8 0.36 29.03 -15.35
C ASN A 8 -0.93 28.72 -14.59
N ILE A 9 -1.56 29.79 -14.09
CA ILE A 9 -2.74 29.72 -13.23
C ILE A 9 -3.87 28.90 -13.87
N TRP A 10 -4.04 28.99 -15.20
CA TRP A 10 -5.05 28.20 -15.91
C TRP A 10 -4.79 26.67 -15.87
N LYS A 11 -3.52 26.24 -15.94
CA LYS A 11 -3.12 24.82 -15.82
C LYS A 11 -3.27 24.36 -14.36
N LYS A 12 -3.00 25.23 -13.39
CA LYS A 12 -3.21 24.95 -11.97
C LYS A 12 -4.71 24.74 -11.67
N LYS A 13 -5.57 25.63 -12.17
CA LYS A 13 -7.04 25.54 -12.02
C LYS A 13 -7.63 24.32 -12.75
N ALA A 14 -7.13 23.97 -13.93
CA ALA A 14 -7.54 22.75 -14.64
C ALA A 14 -7.10 21.47 -13.92
N ARG A 15 -5.90 21.44 -13.31
CA ARG A 15 -5.42 20.29 -12.51
C ARG A 15 -6.19 20.13 -11.20
N GLN A 16 -6.47 21.23 -10.52
CA GLN A 16 -7.34 21.23 -9.34
C GLN A 16 -8.77 20.80 -9.72
N GLY A 17 -9.31 21.34 -10.82
CA GLY A 17 -10.59 20.92 -11.39
C GLY A 17 -10.62 19.43 -11.71
N LYS A 18 -9.58 18.86 -12.32
CA LYS A 18 -9.51 17.42 -12.63
C LYS A 18 -9.39 16.54 -11.39
N ALA A 19 -8.60 16.96 -10.40
CA ALA A 19 -8.47 16.28 -9.11
C ALA A 19 -9.77 16.34 -8.28
N GLN A 20 -10.61 17.35 -8.54
CA GLN A 20 -11.87 17.62 -7.84
C GLN A 20 -13.11 17.14 -8.61
N GLN A 21 -13.00 16.92 -9.94
CA GLN A 21 -14.06 16.38 -10.81
C GLN A 21 -14.06 14.85 -10.85
N HIS A 22 -12.91 14.22 -10.64
CA HIS A 22 -12.84 12.77 -10.43
C HIS A 22 -12.22 12.48 -9.07
N PRO A 23 -12.88 12.87 -7.95
CA PRO A 23 -12.51 12.31 -6.66
C PRO A 23 -12.59 10.80 -6.85
N LEU A 24 -11.49 10.09 -6.59
CA LEU A 24 -11.57 8.63 -6.59
C LEU A 24 -12.72 8.28 -5.66
N THR A 25 -13.62 7.43 -6.13
CA THR A 25 -14.66 6.95 -5.21
C THR A 25 -13.93 6.33 -4.01
N PRO A 26 -14.47 6.40 -2.79
CA PRO A 26 -13.83 5.80 -1.62
C PRO A 26 -13.54 4.29 -1.82
N GLN A 27 -14.22 3.65 -2.78
CA GLN A 27 -13.93 2.30 -3.25
C GLN A 27 -12.70 2.22 -4.16
N GLN A 28 -12.50 3.16 -5.09
CA GLN A 28 -11.28 3.26 -5.90
C GLN A 28 -10.04 3.61 -5.06
N GLU A 29 -10.16 4.50 -4.07
CA GLU A 29 -9.07 4.79 -3.11
C GLU A 29 -8.68 3.55 -2.32
N TRP A 30 -9.68 2.85 -1.78
CA TRP A 30 -9.47 1.61 -1.06
C TRP A 30 -8.84 0.53 -1.96
N GLN A 31 -9.33 0.38 -3.20
CA GLN A 31 -8.74 -0.54 -4.18
C GLN A 31 -7.29 -0.19 -4.49
N LYS A 32 -6.98 1.09 -4.73
CA LYS A 32 -5.61 1.55 -4.99
C LYS A 32 -4.70 1.28 -3.80
N GLN A 33 -5.18 1.53 -2.58
CA GLN A 33 -4.42 1.32 -1.36
C GLN A 33 -4.20 -0.19 -1.09
N VAL A 34 -5.21 -1.03 -1.32
CA VAL A 34 -5.07 -2.49 -1.24
C VAL A 34 -4.11 -3.00 -2.30
N ASN A 35 -4.26 -2.59 -3.55
CA ASN A 35 -3.40 -3.05 -4.65
C ASN A 35 -1.95 -2.64 -4.44
N SER A 36 -1.70 -1.40 -4.03
CA SER A 36 -0.35 -0.93 -3.72
C SER A 36 0.24 -1.69 -2.54
N SER A 37 -0.49 -1.84 -1.45
CA SER A 37 0.01 -2.53 -0.24
C SER A 37 0.22 -4.03 -0.48
N SER A 38 -0.66 -4.67 -1.27
CA SER A 38 -0.50 -6.06 -1.72
C SER A 38 0.73 -6.23 -2.61
N LEU A 39 1.00 -5.28 -3.50
CA LEU A 39 2.18 -5.32 -4.37
C LEU A 39 3.48 -5.21 -3.56
N TRP A 40 3.53 -4.29 -2.58
CA TRP A 40 4.66 -4.16 -1.66
C TRP A 40 4.88 -5.42 -0.84
N LEU A 41 3.80 -6.02 -0.33
CA LEU A 41 3.87 -7.26 0.42
C LEU A 41 4.32 -8.44 -0.45
N GLY A 42 3.75 -8.58 -1.65
CA GLY A 42 4.14 -9.61 -2.62
C GLY A 42 5.60 -9.49 -3.04
N GLY A 43 6.05 -8.28 -3.34
CA GLY A 43 7.46 -8.01 -3.68
C GLY A 43 8.41 -8.35 -2.53
N GLY A 44 8.07 -7.97 -1.29
CA GLY A 44 8.87 -8.29 -0.11
C GLY A 44 8.99 -9.79 0.15
N VAL A 45 7.89 -10.54 -0.02
CA VAL A 45 7.89 -12.01 0.14
C VAL A 45 8.71 -12.70 -0.95
N VAL A 46 8.55 -12.30 -2.21
CA VAL A 46 9.33 -12.87 -3.32
C VAL A 46 10.82 -12.60 -3.15
N LEU A 47 11.19 -11.38 -2.75
CA LEU A 47 12.57 -11.03 -2.45
C LEU A 47 13.14 -11.93 -1.34
N LEU A 48 12.39 -12.13 -0.26
CA LEU A 48 12.81 -12.99 0.86
C LEU A 48 12.99 -14.45 0.41
N ALA A 49 12.05 -14.96 -0.40
CA ALA A 49 12.11 -16.33 -0.91
C ALA A 49 13.30 -16.55 -1.85
N LEU A 50 13.55 -15.63 -2.77
CA LEU A 50 14.72 -15.67 -3.66
C LEU A 50 16.03 -15.56 -2.88
N TYR A 51 16.06 -14.70 -1.86
CA TYR A 51 17.22 -14.54 -0.99
C TYR A 51 17.54 -15.82 -0.21
N LEU A 52 16.53 -16.44 0.42
CA LEU A 52 16.68 -17.72 1.11
C LEU A 52 17.09 -18.85 0.15
N ALA A 53 16.59 -18.84 -1.08
CA ALA A 53 17.00 -19.78 -2.11
C ALA A 53 18.48 -19.60 -2.49
N ALA A 54 18.94 -18.35 -2.62
CA ALA A 54 20.34 -18.02 -2.90
C ALA A 54 21.28 -18.43 -1.76
N VAL A 55 20.88 -18.17 -0.52
CA VAL A 55 21.58 -18.67 0.69
C VAL A 55 21.64 -20.20 0.69
N ARG A 56 20.52 -20.88 0.40
CA ARG A 56 20.46 -22.35 0.33
C ARG A 56 21.32 -22.93 -0.80
N ALA A 57 21.46 -22.19 -1.90
CA ALA A 57 22.34 -22.52 -3.02
C ALA A 57 23.82 -22.20 -2.74
N GLY A 58 24.15 -21.61 -1.59
CA GLY A 58 25.51 -21.24 -1.22
C GLY A 58 26.08 -20.06 -2.02
N THR A 59 25.24 -19.33 -2.76
CA THR A 59 25.67 -18.19 -3.57
C THR A 59 25.74 -16.88 -2.78
N VAL A 60 25.11 -16.84 -1.60
CA VAL A 60 25.08 -15.67 -0.72
C VAL A 60 25.52 -16.08 0.69
N ALA A 61 26.52 -15.38 1.22
CA ALA A 61 26.95 -15.54 2.60
C ALA A 61 25.94 -14.88 3.56
N LEU A 62 25.61 -15.58 4.65
CA LEU A 62 24.84 -15.03 5.77
C LEU A 62 25.78 -14.26 6.68
N ASP A 63 26.02 -13.00 6.36
CA ASP A 63 26.73 -12.08 7.24
C ASP A 63 25.76 -11.33 8.18
N ALA A 64 26.29 -10.60 9.16
CA ALA A 64 25.46 -9.89 10.14
C ALA A 64 24.50 -8.87 9.48
N SER A 65 24.91 -8.25 8.37
CA SER A 65 24.07 -7.28 7.66
C SER A 65 22.92 -7.97 6.92
N ALA A 66 23.15 -9.16 6.36
CA ALA A 66 22.11 -10.00 5.77
C ALA A 66 21.01 -10.36 6.78
N VAL A 67 21.39 -10.74 8.00
CA VAL A 67 20.44 -11.06 9.07
C VAL A 67 19.61 -9.84 9.44
N VAL A 68 20.24 -8.67 9.59
CA VAL A 68 19.53 -7.41 9.86
C VAL A 68 18.54 -7.07 8.73
N LEU A 69 18.94 -7.23 7.47
CA LEU A 69 18.07 -7.00 6.31
C LEU A 69 16.86 -7.96 6.31
N ILE A 70 17.07 -9.24 6.59
CA ILE A 70 15.96 -10.22 6.71
C ILE A 70 14.98 -9.80 7.82
N VAL A 71 15.49 -9.39 8.98
CA VAL A 71 14.64 -8.96 10.10
C VAL A 71 13.85 -7.70 9.74
N VAL A 72 14.49 -6.70 9.14
CA VAL A 72 13.82 -5.44 8.73
C VAL A 72 12.76 -5.71 7.67
N VAL A 73 13.08 -6.48 6.62
CA VAL A 73 12.11 -6.83 5.57
C VAL A 73 11.00 -7.71 6.13
N GLY A 74 11.31 -8.65 7.03
CA GLY A 74 10.33 -9.47 7.73
C GLY A 74 9.35 -8.64 8.55
N CYS A 75 9.85 -7.69 9.37
CA CYS A 75 9.02 -6.76 10.13
C CYS A 75 8.15 -5.90 9.21
N PHE A 76 8.71 -5.40 8.10
CA PHE A 76 7.95 -4.64 7.12
C PHE A 76 6.82 -5.47 6.49
N CYS A 77 7.08 -6.73 6.13
CA CYS A 77 6.07 -7.64 5.60
C CYS A 77 4.95 -7.91 6.62
N VAL A 78 5.29 -8.17 7.90
CA VAL A 78 4.31 -8.39 8.97
C VAL A 78 3.47 -7.12 9.21
N TYR A 79 4.10 -5.95 9.27
CA TYR A 79 3.41 -4.68 9.42
C TYR A 79 2.45 -4.43 8.25
N THR A 80 2.93 -4.65 7.02
CA THR A 80 2.13 -4.48 5.81
C THR A 80 0.96 -5.47 5.81
N ALA A 81 1.17 -6.74 6.18
CA ALA A 81 0.10 -7.74 6.28
C ALA A 81 -0.98 -7.31 7.30
N ALA A 82 -0.57 -6.83 8.46
CA ALA A 82 -1.48 -6.35 9.51
C ALA A 82 -2.24 -5.08 9.07
N SER A 83 -1.57 -4.18 8.34
CA SER A 83 -2.22 -3.01 7.76
C SER A 83 -3.22 -3.39 6.66
N LEU A 84 -2.88 -4.37 5.82
CA LEU A 84 -3.74 -4.88 4.75
C LEU A 84 -4.98 -5.55 5.32
N GLY A 85 -4.82 -6.39 6.36
CA GLY A 85 -5.95 -7.02 7.06
C GLY A 85 -6.89 -5.99 7.70
N ARG A 86 -6.34 -4.94 8.30
CA ARG A 86 -7.14 -3.81 8.80
C ARG A 86 -7.83 -3.05 7.66
N LEU A 87 -7.15 -2.82 6.55
CA LEU A 87 -7.72 -2.15 5.39
C LEU A 87 -8.86 -2.96 4.78
N MET A 88 -8.71 -4.28 4.67
CA MET A 88 -9.73 -5.17 4.13
C MET A 88 -11.01 -5.21 4.98
N LYS A 89 -10.89 -5.24 6.30
CA LYS A 89 -12.03 -5.13 7.24
C LYS A 89 -12.74 -3.77 7.18
N ASN A 90 -12.07 -2.74 6.66
CA ASN A 90 -12.57 -1.38 6.61
C ASN A 90 -13.14 -1.00 5.24
N LYS A 91 -13.54 -2.00 4.43
CA LYS A 91 -14.19 -1.78 3.14
C LYS A 91 -15.29 -0.71 3.25
N PRO A 92 -15.36 0.23 2.29
CA PRO A 92 -16.32 1.32 2.34
C PRO A 92 -17.78 0.84 2.39
N GLU A 93 -18.09 -0.29 1.74
CA GLU A 93 -19.41 -0.93 1.78
C GLU A 93 -19.77 -1.46 3.18
N GLU A 94 -18.83 -2.15 3.83
CA GLU A 94 -19.05 -2.71 5.18
C GLU A 94 -19.16 -1.61 6.24
N LYS A 95 -18.37 -0.53 6.11
CA LYS A 95 -18.47 0.66 6.96
C LYS A 95 -19.83 1.35 6.81
N ALA A 96 -20.31 1.53 5.57
CA ALA A 96 -21.61 2.13 5.31
C ALA A 96 -22.74 1.26 5.88
N ALA A 97 -22.67 -0.07 5.71
CA ALA A 97 -23.64 -1.01 6.27
C ALA A 97 -23.63 -1.03 7.82
N LYS A 98 -22.44 -1.02 8.45
CA LYS A 98 -22.31 -0.95 9.92
C LYS A 98 -22.83 0.37 10.49
N LYS A 99 -22.58 1.51 9.84
CA LYS A 99 -23.17 2.80 10.24
C LYS A 99 -24.69 2.78 10.14
N LYS A 100 -25.26 2.28 9.04
CA LYS A 100 -26.72 2.13 8.88
C LYS A 100 -27.35 1.20 9.92
N LYS A 101 -26.68 0.09 10.28
CA LYS A 101 -27.18 -0.82 11.33
C LYS A 101 -27.12 -0.21 12.73
N LYS A 102 -26.12 0.62 13.05
CA LYS A 102 -26.04 1.33 14.33
C LYS A 102 -27.10 2.42 14.45
N ALA A 103 -27.30 3.22 13.40
CA ALA A 103 -28.31 4.28 13.36
C ALA A 103 -29.77 3.78 13.35
N LYS A 104 -30.01 2.46 13.19
CA LYS A 104 -31.33 1.84 13.27
C LYS A 104 -31.56 1.11 14.61
N LYS A 105 -30.53 1.04 15.46
CA LYS A 105 -30.57 0.43 16.80
C LYS A 105 -30.63 1.48 17.91
N GLU A 106 -30.26 2.73 17.61
CA GLU A 106 -30.62 3.93 18.37
C GLU A 106 -32.01 4.41 17.92
#